data_AF-A0A2X3E480-F1
#
_entry.id   AF-A0A2X3E480-F1
#
_cell.length_a   1.000
_cell.length_b   1.000
_cell.length_c   1.000
_cell.angle_alpha   90.00
_cell.angle_beta   90.00
_cell.angle_gamma   90.00
#
_symmetry.space_group_name_H-M   'P 1'
#
loop_
_entity.id
_entity.type
_entity.pdbx_description
1 polymer ?
#
loop_
_entity_poly.entity_id
_entity_poly.type
_entity_poly.pdbx_seq_one_letter_code
_entity_poly.pdbx_strand_id
1 'polypeptide(L)'
;MKPCWCSPGSRWAYSKTHENSPRVLIANSNLVPHWATWEHFNELDAKGLAMYGQMTAGSWIYIGSQGIVQGTYETFVEAGRQHYQAA
;
A
#
# COMPACT_ATOMS: atom_id res chain seq x y z
N MET A 1 22.17 -7.13 10.36
CA MET A 1 21.54 -5.80 10.60
C MET A 1 20.15 -6.03 11.16
N LYS A 2 19.63 -5.17 12.03
CA LYS A 2 18.33 -5.40 12.67
C LYS A 2 17.22 -4.64 11.91
N PRO A 3 16.01 -5.21 11.72
CA PRO A 3 14.90 -4.57 10.98
C PRO A 3 14.09 -3.56 11.78
N CYS A 4 13.50 -2.60 11.06
CA CYS A 4 12.61 -1.56 11.56
C CYS A 4 11.15 -1.86 11.21
N TRP A 5 10.25 -1.62 12.15
CA TRP A 5 8.81 -1.74 12.02
C TRP A 5 8.18 -0.34 11.99
N CYS A 6 7.54 -0.01 10.87
CA CYS A 6 6.90 1.28 10.65
C CYS A 6 5.38 1.12 10.63
N SER A 7 4.71 1.75 11.60
CA SER A 7 3.25 1.88 11.68
C SER A 7 2.89 3.36 11.83
N PRO A 8 1.83 3.86 11.15
CA PRO A 8 1.35 5.23 11.34
C PRO A 8 0.97 5.52 12.80
N GLY A 9 1.22 6.74 13.27
CA GLY A 9 0.81 7.20 14.61
C GLY A 9 1.55 6.58 15.81
N SER A 10 2.59 5.77 15.61
CA SER A 10 3.31 5.09 16.70
C SER A 10 4.84 5.17 16.56
N ARG A 11 5.51 5.09 17.71
CA ARG A 11 6.97 5.08 17.83
C ARG A 11 7.50 3.85 17.06
N TRP A 12 8.34 4.08 16.05
CA TRP A 12 8.96 3.01 15.27
C TRP A 12 9.63 1.99 16.21
N ALA A 13 9.41 0.71 15.92
CA ALA A 13 9.98 -0.38 16.72
C ALA A 13 11.14 -1.02 15.95
N TYR A 14 12.14 -1.50 16.68
CA TYR A 14 13.32 -2.10 16.08
C TYR A 14 13.60 -3.43 16.74
N SER A 15 13.75 -4.49 15.95
CA SER A 15 13.85 -5.86 16.48
C SER A 15 15.03 -6.63 15.88
N LYS A 16 15.59 -7.51 16.71
CA LYS A 16 16.57 -8.57 16.43
C LYS A 16 16.18 -9.53 15.29
N THR A 17 16.72 -9.49 14.06
CA THR A 17 16.53 -10.61 13.11
C THR A 17 17.83 -11.09 12.46
N HIS A 18 17.74 -11.89 11.38
CA HIS A 18 18.86 -12.45 10.63
C HIS A 18 19.21 -11.60 9.39
N GLU A 19 20.34 -11.91 8.75
CA GLU A 19 20.89 -11.11 7.64
C GLU A 19 19.94 -11.02 6.44
N ASN A 20 19.38 -12.15 6.02
CA ASN A 20 18.48 -12.24 4.87
C ASN A 20 17.02 -11.85 5.16
N SER A 21 16.69 -11.34 6.36
CA SER A 21 15.33 -10.87 6.62
C SER A 21 15.07 -9.53 5.90
N PRO A 22 13.81 -9.23 5.53
CA PRO A 22 13.42 -7.87 5.16
C PRO A 22 13.92 -6.85 6.17
N ARG A 23 14.40 -5.69 5.69
CA ARG A 23 14.94 -4.62 6.54
C ARG A 23 13.86 -3.71 7.11
N VAL A 24 12.78 -3.54 6.36
CA VAL A 24 11.63 -2.73 6.77
C VAL A 24 10.39 -3.59 6.62
N LEU A 25 9.56 -3.62 7.66
CA LEU A 25 8.22 -4.18 7.64
C LEU A 25 7.24 -3.03 7.86
N ILE A 26 6.24 -2.95 6.97
CA ILE A 26 5.27 -1.84 6.93
C ILE A 26 3.87 -2.42 7.04
N ALA A 27 3.07 -1.86 7.94
CA ALA A 27 1.65 -2.17 8.08
C ALA A 27 0.87 -0.85 8.12
N ASN A 28 0.15 -0.54 7.04
CA ASN A 28 -0.59 0.71 6.89
C ASN A 28 -2.09 0.43 6.72
N SER A 29 -2.93 1.27 7.33
CA SER A 29 -4.39 1.30 7.11
C SER A 29 -5.14 -0.01 7.43
N ASN A 30 -4.56 -0.91 8.22
CA ASN A 30 -5.22 -2.15 8.64
C ASN A 30 -6.17 -1.89 9.81
N LEU A 31 -7.47 -2.14 9.62
CA LEU A 31 -8.50 -2.04 10.65
C LEU A 31 -9.23 -3.38 10.81
N VAL A 32 -9.70 -3.67 12.02
CA VAL A 32 -10.50 -4.87 12.27
C VAL A 32 -11.83 -4.74 11.49
N PRO A 33 -12.34 -5.80 10.81
CA PRO A 33 -13.39 -5.65 9.80
C PRO A 33 -14.66 -4.92 10.26
N HIS A 34 -15.07 -5.09 11.51
CA HIS A 34 -16.24 -4.40 12.07
C HIS A 34 -16.10 -2.87 12.07
N TRP A 35 -14.86 -2.36 12.12
CA TRP A 35 -14.51 -0.95 12.13
C TRP A 35 -13.83 -0.49 10.83
N ALA A 36 -13.81 -1.34 9.80
CA ALA A 36 -13.19 -1.02 8.52
C ALA A 36 -14.09 -0.12 7.67
N THR A 37 -14.50 1.02 8.23
CA THR A 37 -15.31 2.05 7.56
C THR A 37 -14.55 3.35 7.43
N TRP A 38 -14.94 4.18 6.47
CA TRP A 38 -14.31 5.48 6.24
C TRP A 38 -14.56 6.44 7.41
N GLU A 39 -15.72 6.36 8.06
CA GLU A 39 -16.06 7.19 9.21
C GLU A 39 -15.07 6.94 10.36
N HIS A 40 -14.82 5.67 10.68
CA HIS A 40 -13.89 5.30 11.73
C HIS A 40 -12.44 5.58 11.35
N PHE A 41 -12.07 5.37 10.08
CA PHE A 41 -10.75 5.73 9.57
C PHE A 41 -10.48 7.24 9.72
N ASN A 42 -11.44 8.09 9.33
CA ASN A 42 -11.32 9.54 9.44
C ASN A 42 -11.28 10.01 10.90
N GLU A 43 -12.01 9.34 11.79
CA GLU A 43 -11.92 9.59 13.24
C GLU A 43 -10.49 9.33 13.78
N LEU A 44 -9.86 8.24 13.33
CA LEU A 44 -8.48 7.90 13.70
C LEU A 44 -7.45 8.84 13.05
N ASP A 45 -7.68 9.27 11.82
CA ASP A 45 -6.83 10.24 11.10
C ASP A 45 -6.85 11.61 11.80
N ALA A 46 -8.04 12.09 12.20
CA ALA A 46 -8.19 13.31 12.99
C ALA A 46 -7.47 13.25 14.35
N LYS A 47 -7.29 12.04 14.90
CA LYS A 47 -6.51 11.79 16.13
C LYS A 47 -5.01 11.57 15.86
N GLY A 48 -4.57 11.58 14.60
CA GLY A 48 -3.18 11.31 14.20
C GLY A 48 -2.77 9.84 14.33
N LEU A 49 -3.74 8.92 14.43
CA LEU A 49 -3.52 7.47 14.64
C LEU A 49 -3.65 6.65 13.35
N ALA A 50 -4.13 7.25 12.27
CA ALA A 50 -4.22 6.62 10.96
C ALA A 50 -3.37 7.37 9.93
N MET A 51 -3.04 6.64 8.86
CA MET A 51 -2.50 7.20 7.62
C MET A 51 -3.05 6.33 6.50
N TYR A 52 -3.45 6.95 5.40
CA TYR A 52 -3.90 6.22 4.23
C TYR A 52 -2.70 5.84 3.35
N GLY A 53 -2.31 4.58 3.38
CA GLY A 53 -1.10 4.10 2.69
C GLY A 53 -1.28 3.92 1.19
N GLN A 54 -2.51 3.84 0.68
CA GLN A 54 -2.76 3.33 -0.68
C GLN A 54 -1.96 2.03 -0.95
N MET A 55 -1.71 1.68 -2.22
CA MET A 55 -0.84 0.55 -2.56
C MET A 55 0.65 0.92 -2.49
N THR A 56 1.07 1.95 -3.23
CA THR A 56 2.50 2.27 -3.46
C THR A 56 3.00 3.51 -2.73
N ALA A 57 2.10 4.35 -2.20
CA ALA A 57 2.46 5.57 -1.49
C ALA A 57 3.08 5.25 -0.12
N GLY A 58 2.40 4.42 0.68
CA GLY A 58 2.85 4.01 2.01
C GLY A 58 3.93 2.93 2.02
N SER A 59 4.25 2.35 0.85
CA SER A 59 5.31 1.34 0.66
C SER A 59 6.53 1.87 -0.09
N TRP A 60 6.57 3.18 -0.36
CA TRP A 60 7.72 3.92 -0.91
C TRP A 60 8.22 3.41 -2.26
N ILE A 61 7.29 3.02 -3.14
CA ILE A 61 7.63 2.56 -4.50
C ILE A 61 6.74 3.21 -5.58
N TYR A 62 6.14 4.35 -5.26
CA TYR A 62 5.37 5.13 -6.24
C TYR A 62 6.31 5.78 -7.27
N ILE A 63 6.07 5.51 -8.55
CA ILE A 63 6.87 6.02 -9.69
C ILE A 63 6.07 6.98 -10.58
N GLY A 64 5.06 7.65 -10.04
CA GLY A 64 4.19 8.54 -10.82
C GLY A 64 3.14 7.76 -11.64
N SER A 65 2.60 8.42 -12.66
CA SER A 65 1.62 7.83 -13.58
C SER A 65 2.17 6.64 -14.35
N GLN A 66 3.49 6.57 -14.57
CA GLN A 66 4.14 5.45 -15.24
C GLN A 66 3.81 4.10 -14.58
N GLY A 67 3.61 4.08 -13.26
CA GLY A 67 3.30 2.85 -12.51
C GLY A 67 1.98 2.18 -12.90
N ILE A 68 1.04 2.89 -13.55
CA ILE A 68 -0.24 2.32 -13.99
C ILE A 68 -0.39 2.26 -15.51
N VAL A 69 0.40 3.03 -16.26
CA VAL A 69 0.24 3.17 -17.73
C VAL A 69 0.31 1.82 -18.46
N GLN A 70 1.25 0.95 -18.10
CA GLN A 70 1.37 -0.36 -18.77
C GLN A 70 0.16 -1.25 -18.50
N GLY A 71 -0.33 -1.32 -17.26
CA GLY A 71 -1.53 -2.09 -16.92
C GLY A 71 -2.79 -1.55 -17.59
N THR A 72 -2.94 -0.23 -17.69
CA THR A 72 -4.05 0.40 -18.43
C THR A 72 -3.98 0.08 -19.91
N TYR A 73 -2.80 0.18 -20.52
CA TYR A 73 -2.57 -0.19 -21.93
C TYR A 73 -2.95 -1.65 -22.19
N GLU A 74 -2.45 -2.59 -21.39
CA GLU A 74 -2.73 -4.02 -21.57
C GLU A 74 -4.20 -4.36 -21.41
N THR A 75 -4.88 -3.71 -20.47
CA THR A 75 -6.33 -3.90 -20.26
C THR A 75 -7.12 -3.49 -21.51
N PHE A 76 -6.78 -2.36 -22.13
CA PHE A 76 -7.45 -1.92 -23.35
C PHE A 76 -7.10 -2.77 -24.56
N VAL A 77 -5.84 -3.21 -24.69
CA VAL A 77 -5.42 -4.13 -25.75
C VAL A 77 -6.19 -5.45 -25.64
N GLU A 78 -6.31 -5.99 -24.44
CA GLU A 78 -7.02 -7.25 -24.20
C GLU A 78 -8.53 -7.12 -24.43
N ALA A 79 -9.15 -6.02 -24.00
CA ALA A 79 -10.54 -5.72 -24.35
C ALA A 79 -10.74 -5.58 -25.87
N GLY A 80 -9.75 -5.01 -26.58
CA GLY A 80 -9.70 -4.94 -28.04
C GLY A 80 -9.72 -6.31 -28.71
N ARG A 81 -8.91 -7.25 -28.20
CA ARG A 81 -8.86 -8.63 -28.71
C ARG A 81 -10.18 -9.37 -28.47
N GLN A 82 -10.76 -9.23 -27.28
CA GLN A 82 -11.97 -9.97 -26.89
C GLN A 82 -13.24 -9.45 -27.58
N HIS A 83 -13.36 -8.13 -27.77
CA HIS A 83 -14.62 -7.51 -28.22
C HIS A 83 -14.58 -6.94 -29.64
N TYR A 84 -13.39 -6.67 -30.18
CA TYR A 84 -13.25 -5.90 -31.42
C TYR A 84 -12.34 -6.56 -32.48
N GLN A 85 -11.95 -7.82 -32.29
CA GLN A 85 -11.04 -8.54 -33.22
C GLN A 85 -9.75 -7.75 -33.50
N ALA A 86 -9.32 -6.93 -32.54
CA ALA A 86 -8.05 -6.24 -32.64
C ALA A 86 -6.92 -7.29 -32.61
N ALA A 87 -5.90 -7.09 -33.44
CA ALA A 87 -4.74 -7.98 -33.55
C ALA A 87 -3.92 -8.05 -32.25
#